data_AF-B8X958-F1
#
_entry.id   AF-B8X958-F1
#
_cell.length_a   1.000
_cell.length_b   1.000
_cell.length_c   1.000
_cell.angle_alpha   90.00
_cell.angle_beta   90.00
_cell.angle_gamma   90.00
#
_symmetry.space_group_name_H-M   'P 1'
#
loop_
_entity.id
_entity.type
_entity.pdbx_description
1 polymer ?
#
loop_
_entity_poly.entity_id
_entity_poly.type
_entity_poly.pdbx_seq_one_letter_code
_entity_poly.pdbx_strand_id
1 'polypeptide(L)'
;LANPQGNVQPAVTTAGWSPAGYETMAAYQVRVKADFDASARQLKEQTGRAPRIMVWPYGAFNQTVLNLARDSGMPYSFTLIEGLNTLGDSGATVRRYLLEEDTSLETL
;
A
#
# COMPACT_ATOMS: atom_id res chain seq x y z
N LEU A 1 -11.29 5.18 12.47
CA LEU A 1 -10.79 4.12 13.39
C LEU A 1 -10.94 2.77 12.69
N ALA A 2 -10.35 1.70 13.24
CA ALA A 2 -10.53 0.35 12.72
C ALA A 2 -11.71 -0.39 13.38
N ASN A 3 -12.17 0.03 14.56
CA ASN A 3 -13.27 -0.59 15.29
C ASN A 3 -13.88 0.36 16.35
N PRO A 4 -14.98 -0.03 17.02
CA PRO A 4 -15.62 0.77 18.08
C PRO A 4 -14.75 1.03 19.31
N GLN A 5 -13.75 0.19 19.56
CA GLN A 5 -12.86 0.31 20.73
C GLN A 5 -11.79 1.39 20.55
N GLY A 6 -11.70 2.00 19.37
CA GLY A 6 -10.70 3.04 19.09
C GLY A 6 -9.37 2.50 18.55
N ASN A 7 -9.30 1.23 18.16
CA ASN A 7 -8.07 0.69 17.59
C ASN A 7 -7.75 1.36 16.25
N VAL A 8 -6.46 1.54 15.98
CA VAL A 8 -5.94 2.04 14.71
C VAL A 8 -5.23 0.91 13.96
N GLN A 9 -5.34 0.94 12.63
CA GLN A 9 -4.76 -0.03 11.71
C GLN A 9 -4.37 0.71 10.42
N PRO A 10 -3.55 0.12 9.54
CA PRO A 10 -3.21 0.73 8.26
C PRO A 10 -4.45 1.07 7.43
N ALA A 11 -4.58 2.35 7.05
CA ALA A 11 -5.77 2.88 6.40
C ALA A 11 -6.06 2.27 5.02
N VAL A 12 -5.01 1.77 4.35
CA VAL A 12 -5.07 1.17 3.03
C VAL A 12 -5.71 -0.21 3.07
N THR A 13 -5.51 -1.00 4.14
CA THR A 13 -6.01 -2.38 4.22
C THR A 13 -7.26 -2.55 5.09
N THR A 14 -7.70 -1.47 5.74
CA THR A 14 -8.76 -1.53 6.76
C THR A 14 -9.97 -0.71 6.33
N ALA A 15 -11.16 -1.29 6.46
CA ALA A 15 -12.42 -0.56 6.34
C ALA A 15 -12.56 0.44 7.50
N GLY A 16 -12.89 1.69 7.19
CA GLY A 16 -13.08 2.72 8.21
C GLY A 16 -14.26 2.40 9.13
N TRP A 17 -14.10 2.62 10.43
CA TRP A 17 -15.20 2.60 11.40
C TRP A 17 -15.60 4.01 11.81
N SER A 18 -16.91 4.22 11.94
CA SER A 18 -17.57 5.40 12.50
C SER A 18 -18.74 4.98 13.42
N PRO A 19 -19.33 5.90 14.20
CA PRO A 19 -20.55 5.61 14.97
C PRO A 19 -21.74 5.15 14.10
N ALA A 20 -21.74 5.48 12.80
CA ALA A 20 -22.74 5.01 11.84
C ALA A 20 -22.47 3.56 11.35
N GLY A 21 -21.36 2.95 11.77
CA GLY A 21 -20.96 1.60 11.41
C GLY A 21 -19.67 1.55 10.59
N TYR A 22 -19.40 0.37 10.05
CA TYR A 22 -18.27 0.11 9.17
C TYR A 22 -18.51 0.64 7.76
N GLU A 23 -17.44 1.15 7.16
CA GLU A 23 -17.35 1.43 5.74
C GLU A 23 -17.67 0.17 4.93
N THR A 24 -18.55 0.32 3.94
CA THR A 24 -18.87 -0.79 3.05
C THR A 24 -17.67 -1.12 2.16
N MET A 25 -17.60 -2.37 1.68
CA MET A 25 -16.54 -2.78 0.77
C MET A 25 -16.46 -1.89 -0.50
N ALA A 26 -17.60 -1.42 -1.01
CA ALA A 26 -17.64 -0.52 -2.16
C ALA A 26 -17.07 0.86 -1.82
N ALA A 27 -17.45 1.44 -0.68
CA ALA A 27 -16.92 2.72 -0.23
C ALA A 27 -15.40 2.66 0.04
N TYR A 28 -14.93 1.57 0.65
CA TYR A 28 -13.51 1.29 0.85
C TYR A 28 -12.73 1.29 -0.47
N GLN A 29 -13.23 0.58 -1.49
CA GLN A 29 -12.56 0.54 -2.79
C GLN A 29 -12.52 1.91 -3.46
N VAL A 30 -13.63 2.67 -3.41
CA VAL A 30 -13.70 4.04 -3.96
C VAL A 30 -12.71 4.96 -3.25
N ARG A 31 -12.67 4.94 -1.91
CA ARG A 31 -11.76 5.77 -1.11
C ARG A 31 -10.30 5.48 -1.45
N VAL A 32 -9.90 4.21 -1.42
CA VAL A 32 -8.51 3.82 -1.67
C VAL A 32 -8.10 4.11 -3.11
N LYS A 33 -8.97 3.84 -4.09
CA LYS A 33 -8.68 4.17 -5.48
C LYS A 33 -8.54 5.67 -5.72
N ALA A 34 -9.43 6.48 -5.15
CA ALA A 34 -9.36 7.93 -5.27
C ALA A 34 -8.04 8.49 -4.71
N ASP A 35 -7.56 7.93 -3.60
CA ASP A 35 -6.26 8.29 -3.02
C ASP A 35 -5.09 7.95 -3.97
N PHE A 36 -5.09 6.75 -4.55
CA PHE A 36 -4.05 6.33 -5.50
C PHE A 36 -4.05 7.19 -6.77
N ASP A 37 -5.23 7.46 -7.34
CA ASP A 37 -5.38 8.28 -8.55
C ASP A 37 -4.94 9.73 -8.29
N ALA A 38 -5.27 10.28 -7.12
CA ALA A 38 -4.85 11.62 -6.71
C ALA A 38 -3.32 11.71 -6.59
N SER A 39 -2.70 10.75 -5.91
CA SER A 39 -1.23 10.66 -5.77
C SER A 39 -0.55 10.54 -7.13
N ALA A 40 -1.03 9.65 -8.00
CA ALA A 40 -0.48 9.46 -9.33
C ALA A 40 -0.58 10.71 -10.21
N ARG A 41 -1.72 11.40 -10.15
CA ARG A 41 -1.93 12.67 -10.84
C ARG A 41 -0.99 13.75 -10.33
N GLN A 42 -0.89 13.92 -9.01
CA GLN A 42 -0.01 14.93 -8.40
C GLN A 42 1.46 14.70 -8.77
N LEU A 43 1.95 13.46 -8.68
CA LEU A 43 3.32 13.13 -9.06
C LEU A 43 3.59 13.39 -10.54
N LYS A 44 2.63 13.09 -11.43
CA LYS A 44 2.74 13.40 -12.86
C LYS A 44 2.81 14.91 -13.11
N GLU A 45 1.95 15.68 -12.47
CA GLU A 45 1.92 17.15 -12.59
C GLU A 45 3.25 17.76 -12.13
N GLN A 46 3.84 17.25 -11.05
CA GLN A 46 5.07 17.80 -10.46
C GLN A 46 6.37 17.32 -11.14
N THR A 47 6.40 16.08 -11.62
CA THR A 47 7.64 15.45 -12.13
C THR A 47 7.63 15.20 -13.64
N GLY A 48 6.50 15.44 -14.31
CA GLY A 48 6.28 15.11 -15.71
C GLY A 48 6.09 13.61 -15.98
N ARG A 49 6.12 12.74 -14.94
CA ARG A 49 6.04 11.28 -15.08
C ARG A 49 5.03 10.70 -14.09
N ALA A 50 4.12 9.87 -14.59
CA ALA A 50 3.23 9.11 -13.72
C ALA A 50 4.03 8.02 -12.98
N PRO A 51 3.74 7.78 -11.68
CA PRO A 51 4.35 6.67 -10.97
C PRO A 51 3.87 5.34 -11.54
N ARG A 52 4.74 4.33 -11.45
CA ARG A 52 4.47 2.95 -11.88
C ARG A 52 4.71 1.91 -10.78
N ILE A 53 5.10 2.38 -9.59
CA ILE A 53 5.43 1.56 -8.42
C ILE A 53 4.68 2.15 -7.22
N MET A 54 3.97 1.29 -6.49
CA MET A 54 3.40 1.59 -5.18
C MET A 54 4.36 1.15 -4.07
N VAL A 55 4.55 1.97 -3.03
CA VAL A 55 5.29 1.57 -1.83
C VAL A 55 4.30 1.57 -0.67
N TRP A 56 4.03 0.40 -0.09
CA TRP A 56 2.97 0.26 0.91
C TRP A 56 3.37 0.90 2.24
N PRO A 57 2.58 1.86 2.76
CA PRO A 57 2.79 2.36 4.13
C PRO A 57 2.74 1.21 5.12
N TYR A 58 3.75 1.15 6.00
CA TYR A 58 3.91 0.07 6.99
C TYR A 58 4.01 -1.35 6.39
N GLY A 59 4.28 -1.47 5.09
CA GLY A 59 4.25 -2.77 4.39
C GLY A 59 2.86 -3.40 4.28
N ALA A 60 1.79 -2.66 4.59
CA ALA A 60 0.43 -3.21 4.65
C ALA A 60 -0.24 -3.24 3.28
N PHE A 61 -0.62 -4.44 2.83
CA PHE A 61 -1.36 -4.63 1.58
C PHE A 61 -2.32 -5.83 1.67
N ASN A 62 -3.24 -5.92 0.72
CA ASN A 62 -4.12 -7.07 0.48
C ASN A 62 -4.45 -7.15 -1.01
N GLN A 63 -5.14 -8.21 -1.45
CA GLN A 63 -5.44 -8.41 -2.87
C GLN A 63 -6.27 -7.26 -3.48
N THR A 64 -7.17 -6.67 -2.70
CA THR A 64 -7.99 -5.54 -3.17
C THR A 64 -7.13 -4.36 -3.53
N VAL A 65 -6.20 -3.94 -2.66
CA VAL A 65 -5.36 -2.76 -2.96
C VAL A 65 -4.28 -3.02 -3.99
N LEU A 66 -3.80 -4.26 -4.12
CA LEU A 66 -2.95 -4.66 -5.26
C LEU A 66 -3.69 -4.44 -6.59
N ASN A 67 -4.96 -4.82 -6.66
CA ASN A 67 -5.79 -4.61 -7.86
C ASN A 67 -6.02 -3.12 -8.12
N LEU A 68 -6.39 -2.35 -7.10
CA LEU A 68 -6.61 -0.91 -7.24
C LEU A 68 -5.34 -0.15 -7.66
N ALA A 69 -4.17 -0.53 -7.13
CA ALA A 69 -2.89 0.07 -7.52
C ALA A 69 -2.57 -0.23 -8.99
N ARG A 70 -2.75 -1.48 -9.44
CA ARG A 70 -2.62 -1.89 -10.85
C ARG A 70 -3.55 -1.07 -11.76
N ASP A 71 -4.81 -0.93 -11.38
CA ASP A 71 -5.82 -0.17 -12.13
C ASP A 71 -5.53 1.35 -12.14
N SER A 72 -4.70 1.82 -11.21
CA SER A 72 -4.22 3.21 -11.12
C SER A 72 -2.84 3.41 -11.76
N GLY A 73 -2.37 2.44 -12.56
CA GLY A 73 -1.12 2.52 -13.32
C GLY A 73 0.14 2.09 -12.55
N MET A 74 -0.01 1.54 -11.35
CA MET A 74 1.10 1.07 -10.50
C MET A 74 1.03 -0.46 -10.31
N PRO A 75 1.32 -1.26 -11.35
CA PRO A 75 1.22 -2.72 -11.28
C PRO A 75 2.34 -3.37 -10.44
N TYR A 76 3.43 -2.65 -10.19
CA TYR A 76 4.53 -3.08 -9.35
C TYR A 76 4.39 -2.49 -7.96
N SER A 77 4.78 -3.23 -6.92
CA SER A 77 4.74 -2.67 -5.57
C SER A 77 5.80 -3.22 -4.64
N PHE A 78 6.19 -2.41 -3.66
CA PHE A 78 7.22 -2.72 -2.67
C PHE A 78 6.57 -2.95 -1.31
N THR A 79 6.83 -4.12 -0.75
CA THR A 79 6.31 -4.57 0.55
C THR A 79 7.38 -4.40 1.63
N LEU A 80 7.09 -4.89 2.85
CA LEU A 80 8.09 -5.17 3.89
C LEU A 80 8.18 -6.68 4.18
N ILE A 81 7.79 -7.52 3.22
CA ILE A 81 8.08 -8.96 3.30
C ILE A 81 9.57 -9.10 3.07
N GLU A 82 10.28 -9.71 4.01
CA GLU A 82 11.70 -9.98 3.91
C GLU A 82 11.99 -11.14 2.94
N GLY A 83 13.20 -11.16 2.41
CA GLY A 83 13.69 -12.23 1.54
C GLY A 83 14.16 -11.75 0.17
N LEU A 84 14.85 -12.66 -0.53
CA LEU A 84 15.41 -12.39 -1.86
C LEU A 84 14.32 -12.37 -2.92
N ASN A 85 14.43 -11.46 -3.89
CA ASN A 85 13.59 -11.47 -5.09
C ASN A 85 14.31 -12.24 -6.20
N THR A 86 13.57 -13.09 -6.91
CA THR A 86 14.04 -13.88 -8.06
C THR A 86 13.24 -13.51 -9.31
N LEU A 87 13.73 -13.91 -10.49
CA LEU A 87 13.07 -13.58 -11.76
C LEU A 87 11.65 -14.15 -11.91
N GLY A 88 11.33 -15.22 -11.18
CA GLY A 88 10.00 -15.83 -11.19
C GLY A 88 8.99 -15.20 -10.25
N ASP A 89 9.44 -14.30 -9.35
CA ASP A 89 8.56 -13.66 -8.38
C ASP A 89 7.68 -12.59 -9.04
N SER A 90 6.47 -12.44 -8.52
CA SER A 90 5.57 -11.39 -8.95
C SER A 90 6.11 -10.02 -8.56
N GLY A 91 6.27 -9.13 -9.54
CA GLY A 91 6.59 -7.73 -9.30
C GLY A 91 5.49 -6.95 -8.55
N ALA A 92 4.30 -7.54 -8.38
CA ALA A 92 3.23 -6.95 -7.59
C ALA A 92 3.53 -6.99 -6.07
N THR A 93 4.48 -7.79 -5.60
CA THR A 93 4.82 -7.93 -4.17
C THR A 93 6.33 -8.06 -3.96
N VAL A 94 7.10 -7.06 -4.40
CA VAL A 94 8.55 -7.05 -4.24
C VAL A 94 8.92 -7.03 -2.76
N ARG A 95 9.79 -7.95 -2.36
CA ARG A 95 10.32 -8.13 -1.01
C ARG A 95 11.38 -7.09 -0.69
N ARG A 96 11.44 -6.63 0.56
CA ARG A 96 12.45 -5.67 1.06
C ARG A 96 12.74 -5.92 2.53
N TYR A 97 14.01 -5.74 2.90
CA TYR A 97 14.43 -5.61 4.28
C TYR A 97 14.19 -4.17 4.75
N LEU A 98 13.63 -4.02 5.95
CA LEU A 98 13.58 -2.73 6.63
C LEU A 98 14.90 -2.53 7.35
N LEU A 99 15.58 -1.43 7.06
CA LEU A 99 16.78 -1.05 7.81
C LEU A 99 16.35 -0.18 8.98
N GLU A 100 16.75 -0.58 10.18
CA GLU A 100 16.57 0.14 11.44
C GLU A 100 17.89 0.82 11.85
N GLU A 101 17.83 1.69 12.84
CA GLU A 101 18.99 2.47 13.30
C GLU A 101 20.15 1.57 13.77
N ASP A 102 19.82 0.42 14.37
CA ASP A 102 20.76 -0.56 14.90
C ASP A 102 21.05 -1.71 13.93
N THR A 103 20.58 -1.63 12.68
CA THR A 103 20.90 -2.64 11.66
C THR A 103 22.39 -2.62 11.35
N SER A 104 23.05 -3.75 11.61
CA SER A 104 24.48 -3.98 11.37
C SER A 104 24.68 -4.98 10.24
N LEU A 105 25.93 -5.15 9.78
CA LEU A 105 26.25 -6.18 8.78
C LEU A 105 25.98 -7.61 9.26
N GLU A 106 25.93 -7.84 10.58
CA GLU A 106 25.64 -9.14 11.17
C GLU A 106 24.14 -9.44 11.27
N THR A 107 23.31 -8.38 11.26
CA THR A 107 21.85 -8.48 11.40
C THR A 107 21.09 -8.23 10.08
N LEU A 108 21.84 -8.08 8.98
CA LEU A 108 21.37 -8.08 7.59
C LEU A 108 21.18 -9.50 7.06
#